data_AF-A0A2A2K1S7-F1
#
_entry.id   AF-A0A2A2K1S7-F1
#
_cell.length_a   1.000
_cell.length_b   1.000
_cell.length_c   1.000
_cell.angle_alpha   90.00
_cell.angle_beta   90.00
_cell.angle_gamma   90.00
#
_symmetry.space_group_name_H-M   'P 1'
#
loop_
_entity.id
_entity.type
_entity.pdbx_description
1 polymer ?
#
loop_
_entity_poly.entity_id
_entity_poly.type
_entity_poly.pdbx_seq_one_letter_code
_entity_poly.pdbx_strand_id
1 'polypeptide(L)'
;MLWEHLWTVLQAAIVGFQQGEIRKERALADAPLPSIKYGVPILPSNTRTYKPMGIGDRNPYSRNFTGVSVTPRPPSIPTTTSPSTKWVEDKKGLLKKNKTSTTTTTYGQSTTTIAPNTGSAGLCPKAEKYGSGPPNECEGPSDPNGLPRSKLEDWFTKDIFEDLFPFSNLGWGPTPCFPYSYESFIIAARYFPDFGTSSPNENYTADQNHKRDLATFFAHAIQETGENNINLYNDKTRTNEQSDDCFYRGGFYNWFEGGPSSGFLPPEHPGYQPEDGNVCSPQGRYCAESPELNYWYPCSNTTTNSTVTPYTGCYFGRGAIQISYNYNYGQFSDWLKTKNITYNLLEEPNLVMTSMNPPLAIMASLWFYMTPQPPKPAMHDIIMGTWNSGPVNEAQGYSGPILGPTSLIINNECGGEDPTDPGGPGESRRIKAFKWFCSYFGVPAGSAKELTCKDMPVPLDQIKYNYSYQPDWANTWKEQPCDCAPAAYAGIVPYFDPNFYPEQFVESNDVNRLRCIASIYANPSMYSMDNSSSPCLNF
;
A
#
# COMPACT_ATOMS: atom_id res chain seq x y z
N MET A 1 50.63 35.78 -12.00
CA MET A 1 49.75 36.44 -12.99
C MET A 1 48.74 35.51 -13.64
N LEU A 2 49.04 34.24 -13.97
CA LEU A 2 48.02 33.33 -14.53
C LEU A 2 46.98 32.80 -13.51
N TRP A 3 47.35 32.66 -12.23
CA TRP A 3 46.45 32.11 -11.21
C TRP A 3 45.36 33.09 -10.74
N GLU A 4 45.65 34.39 -10.68
CA GLU A 4 44.64 35.38 -10.28
C GLU A 4 43.58 35.61 -11.37
N HIS A 5 43.97 35.55 -12.65
CA HIS A 5 43.01 35.62 -13.75
C HIS A 5 42.09 34.40 -13.83
N LEU A 6 42.57 33.21 -13.48
CA LEU A 6 41.72 32.01 -13.42
C LEU A 6 40.69 32.09 -12.27
N TRP A 7 41.04 32.70 -11.14
CA TRP A 7 40.12 32.88 -10.01
C TRP A 7 39.02 33.91 -10.30
N THR A 8 39.35 35.03 -10.95
CA THR A 8 38.35 36.06 -11.32
C THR A 8 37.37 35.55 -12.38
N VAL A 9 37.85 34.73 -13.33
CA VAL A 9 36.99 34.12 -14.36
C VAL A 9 36.05 33.06 -13.76
N LEU A 10 36.52 32.30 -12.76
CA LEU A 10 35.69 31.31 -12.08
C LEU A 10 34.57 31.96 -11.23
N GLN A 11 34.87 33.06 -10.53
CA GLN A 11 33.83 33.80 -9.79
C GLN A 11 32.82 34.49 -10.70
N ALA A 12 33.25 35.03 -11.85
CA ALA A 12 32.34 35.61 -12.84
C ALA A 12 31.41 34.54 -13.48
N ALA A 13 31.91 33.32 -13.68
CA ALA A 13 31.12 32.20 -14.18
C ALA A 13 30.06 31.72 -13.18
N ILE A 14 30.39 31.68 -11.88
CA ILE A 14 29.45 31.27 -10.82
C ILE A 14 28.33 32.31 -10.64
N VAL A 15 28.66 33.60 -10.65
CA VAL A 15 27.66 34.68 -10.56
C VAL A 15 26.77 34.74 -11.80
N GLY A 16 27.34 34.48 -12.99
CA GLY A 16 26.58 34.39 -14.24
C GLY A 16 25.62 33.19 -14.27
N PHE A 17 25.99 32.06 -13.67
CA PHE A 17 25.14 30.88 -13.57
C PHE A 17 23.97 31.11 -12.60
N GLN A 18 24.23 31.70 -11.43
CA GLN A 18 23.18 32.05 -10.45
C GLN A 18 22.20 33.11 -10.98
N GLN A 19 22.67 34.12 -11.72
CA GLN A 19 21.76 35.10 -12.37
C GLN A 19 20.98 34.53 -13.56
N GLY A 20 21.51 33.48 -14.21
CA GLY A 20 20.84 32.75 -15.28
C GLY A 20 19.69 31.88 -14.80
N GLU A 21 19.82 31.24 -13.63
CA GLU A 21 18.74 30.45 -13.01
C GLU A 21 17.64 31.31 -12.41
N ILE A 22 17.99 32.41 -11.73
CA ILE A 22 17.01 33.37 -11.18
C ILE A 22 16.17 34.04 -12.30
N ARG A 23 16.73 34.23 -13.51
CA ARG A 23 15.97 34.72 -14.67
C ARG A 23 15.06 33.67 -15.30
N LYS A 24 15.38 32.38 -15.20
CA LYS A 24 14.50 31.30 -15.68
C LYS A 24 13.31 31.09 -14.74
N GLU A 25 13.51 31.24 -13.44
CA GLU A 25 12.43 31.15 -12.45
C GLU A 25 11.45 32.34 -12.55
N ARG A 26 11.93 33.56 -12.81
CA ARG A 26 11.05 34.71 -13.07
C ARG A 26 10.26 34.61 -14.39
N ALA A 27 10.82 33.99 -15.43
CA ALA A 27 10.13 33.83 -16.71
C ALA A 27 8.99 32.78 -16.67
N LEU A 28 9.01 31.87 -15.70
CA LEU A 28 7.91 30.91 -15.45
C LEU A 28 6.79 31.48 -14.58
N ALA A 29 7.07 32.53 -13.80
CA ALA A 29 6.07 33.21 -12.97
C ALA A 29 5.21 34.23 -13.75
N ASP A 30 5.71 34.75 -14.88
CA ASP A 30 5.03 35.79 -15.69
C ASP A 30 4.34 35.23 -16.96
N ALA A 31 4.22 33.91 -17.11
CA ALA A 31 3.51 33.30 -18.24
C ALA A 31 1.99 33.36 -18.00
N PRO A 32 1.19 33.98 -18.90
CA PRO A 32 -0.27 34.00 -18.76
C PRO A 32 -0.85 32.59 -18.89
N LEU A 33 -1.64 32.17 -17.90
CA LEU A 33 -2.37 30.91 -17.91
C LEU A 33 -3.32 30.85 -19.14
N PRO A 34 -3.37 29.73 -19.88
CA PRO A 34 -4.34 29.58 -20.97
C PRO A 34 -5.75 29.56 -20.41
N SER A 35 -6.61 30.46 -20.90
CA SER A 35 -8.02 30.54 -20.55
C SER A 35 -8.78 29.29 -21.02
N ILE A 36 -9.10 28.39 -20.10
CA ILE A 36 -10.06 27.30 -20.36
C ILE A 36 -11.46 27.85 -20.09
N LYS A 37 -12.20 28.17 -21.15
CA LYS A 37 -13.62 28.54 -21.06
C LYS A 37 -14.46 27.28 -20.85
N TYR A 38 -14.90 27.03 -19.62
CA TYR A 38 -16.02 26.13 -19.37
C TYR A 38 -17.33 26.90 -19.64
N GLY A 39 -17.96 26.62 -20.78
CA GLY A 39 -19.33 27.06 -21.06
C GLY A 39 -20.31 26.11 -20.40
N VAL A 40 -20.97 26.53 -19.32
CA VAL A 40 -22.10 25.82 -18.71
C VAL A 40 -23.40 26.44 -19.23
N PRO A 41 -24.33 25.68 -19.85
CA PRO A 41 -25.64 26.19 -20.22
C PRO A 41 -26.53 26.33 -18.99
N ILE A 42 -27.13 27.50 -18.83
CA ILE A 42 -28.15 27.81 -17.81
C ILE A 42 -29.51 27.28 -18.29
N LEU A 43 -30.18 26.47 -17.47
CA LEU A 43 -31.62 26.19 -17.57
C LEU A 43 -32.30 26.28 -16.18
N PRO A 44 -33.60 26.63 -16.12
CA PRO A 44 -34.13 27.49 -15.06
C PRO A 44 -34.62 26.75 -13.81
N SER A 45 -34.62 27.53 -12.73
CA SER A 45 -35.11 27.23 -11.38
C SER A 45 -36.56 26.72 -11.34
N ASN A 46 -36.78 25.63 -10.62
CA ASN A 46 -38.06 25.35 -9.98
C ASN A 46 -37.86 25.16 -8.48
N THR A 47 -38.34 26.15 -7.73
CA THR A 47 -38.40 26.20 -6.28
C THR A 47 -39.35 25.16 -5.71
N ARG A 48 -38.86 24.31 -4.80
CA ARG A 48 -39.67 23.76 -3.70
C ARG A 48 -38.91 23.82 -2.39
N THR A 49 -39.46 24.62 -1.49
CA THR A 49 -39.08 24.80 -0.10
C THR A 49 -39.20 23.49 0.70
N TYR A 50 -38.14 23.10 1.40
CA TYR A 50 -38.21 22.25 2.59
C TYR A 50 -37.38 22.86 3.72
N LYS A 51 -38.00 22.93 4.92
CA LYS A 51 -37.45 23.47 6.17
C LYS A 51 -36.37 22.54 6.77
N PRO A 52 -35.47 23.06 7.61
CA PRO A 52 -34.24 22.37 8.03
C PRO A 52 -34.51 21.33 9.12
N MET A 53 -33.84 20.17 9.02
CA MET A 53 -33.71 19.19 10.08
C MET A 53 -32.24 19.06 10.48
N GLY A 54 -32.03 18.90 11.78
CA GLY A 54 -30.79 19.15 12.50
C GLY A 54 -29.60 18.27 12.11
N ILE A 55 -28.44 18.90 12.27
CA ILE A 55 -27.09 18.37 12.12
C ILE A 55 -26.89 17.19 13.08
N GLY A 56 -26.43 16.07 12.53
CA GLY A 56 -25.95 14.92 13.26
C GLY A 56 -24.80 14.29 12.49
N ASP A 57 -23.59 14.51 13.00
CA ASP A 57 -22.32 14.03 12.45
C ASP A 57 -22.33 12.53 12.16
N ARG A 58 -21.98 12.15 10.93
CA ARG A 58 -21.52 10.79 10.61
C ARG A 58 -20.23 10.87 9.83
N ASN A 59 -19.16 10.50 10.53
CA ASN A 59 -17.85 10.17 10.01
C ASN A 59 -17.95 9.08 8.91
N PRO A 60 -17.46 9.32 7.68
CA PRO A 60 -17.43 8.30 6.63
C PRO A 60 -16.37 7.21 6.82
N TYR A 61 -15.49 7.31 7.83
CA TYR A 61 -14.38 6.37 8.06
C TYR A 61 -14.66 5.22 9.03
N SER A 62 -15.92 5.00 9.45
CA SER A 62 -16.25 3.86 10.32
C SER A 62 -17.59 3.24 9.95
N ARG A 63 -17.59 1.99 9.47
CA ARG A 63 -18.79 1.13 9.61
C ARG A 63 -18.43 -0.28 10.08
N ASN A 64 -18.92 -0.53 11.29
CA ASN A 64 -19.10 -1.83 11.92
C ASN A 64 -19.98 -2.74 11.06
N PHE A 65 -19.52 -3.97 10.83
CA PHE A 65 -20.38 -5.07 10.42
C PHE A 65 -21.05 -5.70 11.65
N THR A 66 -22.38 -5.68 11.69
CA THR A 66 -23.18 -6.41 12.68
C THR A 66 -23.31 -7.87 12.27
N GLY A 67 -22.62 -8.76 12.97
CA GLY A 67 -22.79 -10.21 12.91
C GLY A 67 -23.92 -10.68 13.84
N VAL A 68 -24.72 -11.62 13.33
CA VAL A 68 -25.85 -12.29 13.98
C VAL A 68 -25.39 -13.05 15.23
N SER A 69 -26.09 -12.82 16.34
CA SER A 69 -25.85 -13.48 17.63
C SER A 69 -26.29 -14.95 17.62
N VAL A 70 -25.36 -15.87 17.86
CA VAL A 70 -25.66 -17.24 18.32
C VAL A 70 -24.93 -17.44 19.64
N THR A 71 -25.67 -17.63 20.72
CA THR A 71 -25.15 -17.86 22.07
C THR A 71 -24.70 -19.31 22.25
N PRO A 72 -23.47 -19.57 22.75
CA PRO A 72 -23.12 -20.87 23.30
C PRO A 72 -23.10 -20.85 24.83
N ARG A 73 -23.78 -21.84 25.40
CA ARG A 73 -23.82 -22.23 26.81
C ARG A 73 -22.44 -22.74 27.28
N PRO A 74 -22.03 -22.54 28.55
CA PRO A 74 -20.70 -22.93 29.00
C PRO A 74 -20.59 -24.45 29.24
N PRO A 75 -19.49 -25.11 28.87
CA PRO A 75 -19.14 -26.41 29.42
C PRO A 75 -18.17 -26.28 30.61
N SER A 76 -18.41 -27.19 31.54
CA SER A 76 -17.78 -27.44 32.83
C SER A 76 -16.27 -27.75 32.80
N ILE A 77 -15.59 -27.24 33.83
CA ILE A 77 -14.21 -27.57 34.24
C ILE A 77 -14.09 -29.05 34.66
N PRO A 78 -13.03 -29.75 34.22
CA PRO A 78 -12.42 -30.80 35.02
C PRO A 78 -10.98 -30.44 35.39
N THR A 79 -10.72 -30.42 36.69
CA THR A 79 -9.40 -30.39 37.33
C THR A 79 -8.66 -31.71 37.18
N THR A 80 -7.39 -31.70 36.74
CA THR A 80 -6.36 -32.67 37.17
C THR A 80 -4.93 -32.22 36.85
N THR A 81 -4.19 -31.89 37.92
CA THR A 81 -2.77 -32.20 38.25
C THR A 81 -1.69 -32.32 37.16
N SER A 82 -0.71 -31.41 37.22
CA SER A 82 0.65 -31.55 36.63
C SER A 82 1.61 -32.34 37.54
N PRO A 83 2.57 -33.11 36.98
CA PRO A 83 3.78 -33.50 37.69
C PRO A 83 4.95 -32.55 37.39
N SER A 84 5.53 -32.05 38.48
CA SER A 84 6.81 -31.33 38.55
C SER A 84 7.98 -32.17 38.05
N THR A 85 8.94 -31.56 37.33
CA THR A 85 10.30 -32.10 37.20
C THR A 85 11.33 -31.03 37.54
N LYS A 86 12.27 -31.41 38.41
CA LYS A 86 13.29 -30.60 39.08
C LYS A 86 14.47 -30.26 38.16
N TRP A 87 15.07 -29.11 38.41
CA TRP A 87 16.40 -28.71 37.94
C TRP A 87 17.51 -29.32 38.80
N VAL A 88 18.59 -29.77 38.17
CA VAL A 88 19.86 -30.14 38.81
C VAL A 88 20.98 -29.43 38.05
N GLU A 89 21.70 -28.54 38.74
CA GLU A 89 23.00 -28.01 38.29
C GLU A 89 24.11 -28.98 38.68
N ASP A 90 25.17 -29.06 37.85
CA ASP A 90 26.43 -29.62 38.31
C ASP A 90 27.63 -28.78 37.83
N LYS A 91 28.57 -28.54 38.77
CA LYS A 91 29.79 -27.72 38.60
C LYS A 91 30.99 -28.63 38.39
N LYS A 92 31.81 -28.35 37.36
CA LYS A 92 33.30 -28.38 37.38
C LYS A 92 33.88 -28.06 35.99
N GLY A 93 34.90 -27.20 35.96
CA GLY A 93 35.47 -26.66 34.73
C GLY A 93 36.65 -27.42 34.11
N LEU A 94 36.98 -26.93 32.89
CA LEU A 94 38.23 -26.95 32.13
C LEU A 94 38.64 -28.16 31.25
N LEU A 95 38.87 -27.79 29.97
CA LEU A 95 39.82 -28.26 28.92
C LEU A 95 39.43 -29.41 27.96
N LYS A 96 39.23 -29.10 26.66
CA LYS A 96 40.22 -29.27 25.56
C LYS A 96 39.64 -28.94 24.17
N LYS A 97 40.47 -28.29 23.33
CA LYS A 97 40.30 -28.10 21.88
C LYS A 97 40.40 -29.45 21.15
N ASN A 98 39.55 -29.67 20.14
CA ASN A 98 39.86 -30.59 19.04
C ASN A 98 39.84 -29.86 17.69
N LYS A 99 40.89 -30.13 16.92
CA LYS A 99 41.22 -29.58 15.60
C LYS A 99 40.54 -30.39 14.49
N THR A 100 40.26 -29.67 13.40
CA THR A 100 40.28 -30.05 11.97
C THR A 100 39.24 -31.04 11.42
N SER A 101 38.47 -30.56 10.44
CA SER A 101 38.62 -31.02 9.06
C SER A 101 38.16 -29.92 8.09
N THR A 102 39.12 -29.31 7.39
CA THR A 102 38.89 -28.43 6.25
C THR A 102 38.73 -29.32 5.02
N THR A 103 37.54 -29.37 4.44
CA THR A 103 37.33 -29.95 3.11
C THR A 103 37.12 -28.81 2.13
N THR A 104 38.15 -28.55 1.34
CA THR A 104 38.08 -27.72 0.14
C THR A 104 37.26 -28.48 -0.89
N THR A 105 36.08 -27.96 -1.27
CA THR A 105 35.35 -28.44 -2.44
C THR A 105 35.23 -27.31 -3.45
N THR A 106 35.73 -27.63 -4.63
CA THR A 106 35.78 -26.88 -5.89
C THR A 106 34.47 -26.24 -6.32
N TYR A 107 34.57 -25.01 -6.81
CA TYR A 107 33.57 -24.27 -7.56
C TYR A 107 33.16 -25.03 -8.84
N GLY A 108 31.85 -25.14 -9.08
CA GLY A 108 31.31 -25.54 -10.38
C GLY A 108 29.98 -26.28 -10.30
N GLN A 109 28.89 -25.54 -10.08
CA GLN A 109 27.58 -25.71 -10.74
C GLN A 109 26.59 -24.72 -10.12
N SER A 110 25.86 -24.01 -10.98
CA SER A 110 24.78 -23.09 -10.63
C SER A 110 23.65 -23.89 -9.98
N THR A 111 23.68 -24.03 -8.66
CA THR A 111 22.58 -24.57 -7.89
C THR A 111 21.64 -23.42 -7.56
N THR A 112 20.43 -23.48 -8.11
CA THR A 112 19.26 -22.75 -7.61
C THR A 112 19.25 -22.93 -6.09
N THR A 113 19.48 -21.85 -5.35
CA THR A 113 19.47 -21.88 -3.88
C THR A 113 18.04 -22.11 -3.42
N ILE A 114 17.64 -23.38 -3.35
CA ILE A 114 16.44 -23.83 -2.65
C ILE A 114 16.58 -23.31 -1.21
N ALA A 115 15.63 -22.51 -0.75
CA ALA A 115 15.58 -22.08 0.63
C ALA A 115 15.56 -23.35 1.51
N PRO A 116 16.57 -23.56 2.38
CA PRO A 116 16.76 -24.85 3.07
C PRO A 116 15.57 -25.22 3.98
N ASN A 117 14.66 -24.29 4.24
CA ASN A 117 13.59 -24.41 5.23
C ASN A 117 12.17 -24.52 4.65
N THR A 118 11.94 -24.32 3.34
CA THR A 118 10.58 -24.17 2.76
C THR A 118 10.39 -24.84 1.39
N GLY A 119 11.24 -25.82 1.06
CA GLY A 119 11.16 -26.58 -0.19
C GLY A 119 11.27 -25.72 -1.46
N SER A 120 10.78 -26.25 -2.59
CA SER A 120 10.72 -25.53 -3.87
C SER A 120 9.33 -25.61 -4.51
N ALA A 121 9.01 -24.65 -5.39
CA ALA A 121 7.76 -24.60 -6.15
C ALA A 121 7.46 -25.90 -6.92
N GLY A 122 8.49 -26.62 -7.36
CA GLY A 122 8.35 -27.88 -8.11
C GLY A 122 7.72 -29.03 -7.31
N LEU A 123 7.64 -28.92 -5.98
CA LEU A 123 6.99 -29.91 -5.12
C LEU A 123 5.48 -29.66 -4.96
N CYS A 124 5.00 -28.50 -5.39
CA CYS A 124 3.62 -28.12 -5.26
C CYS A 124 2.76 -28.68 -6.38
N PRO A 125 1.48 -29.00 -6.09
CA PRO A 125 0.56 -29.40 -7.14
C PRO A 125 0.39 -28.26 -8.15
N LYS A 126 0.06 -28.61 -9.39
CA LYS A 126 -0.24 -27.60 -10.41
C LYS A 126 -1.52 -26.86 -10.02
N ALA A 127 -1.48 -25.53 -10.07
CA ALA A 127 -2.66 -24.71 -9.93
C ALA A 127 -3.63 -24.95 -11.10
N GLU A 128 -4.92 -24.76 -10.83
CA GLU A 128 -5.92 -24.62 -11.87
C GLU A 128 -5.65 -23.36 -12.68
N LYS A 129 -5.89 -23.40 -13.99
CA LYS A 129 -5.68 -22.28 -14.89
C LYS A 129 -7.01 -21.73 -15.35
N TYR A 130 -7.22 -20.43 -15.15
CA TYR A 130 -8.46 -19.76 -15.54
C TYR A 130 -8.26 -18.89 -16.79
N GLY A 131 -9.30 -18.75 -17.60
CA GLY A 131 -9.23 -17.96 -18.83
C GLY A 131 -8.41 -18.59 -19.95
N SER A 132 -8.14 -17.80 -20.99
CA SER A 132 -7.37 -18.25 -22.16
C SER A 132 -5.85 -18.23 -21.95
N GLY A 133 -5.39 -17.70 -20.81
CA GLY A 133 -3.96 -17.50 -20.53
C GLY A 133 -3.35 -16.30 -21.25
N PRO A 134 -2.03 -16.12 -21.11
CA PRO A 134 -1.34 -14.99 -21.72
C PRO A 134 -1.39 -15.08 -23.25
N PRO A 135 -1.44 -13.93 -23.95
CA PRO A 135 -1.35 -13.92 -25.41
C PRO A 135 0.00 -14.49 -25.87
N ASN A 136 0.03 -15.01 -27.11
CA ASN A 136 1.27 -15.56 -27.70
C ASN A 136 2.36 -14.50 -27.86
N GLU A 137 1.97 -13.25 -28.11
CA GLU A 137 2.84 -12.10 -28.25
C GLU A 137 2.26 -10.93 -27.44
N CYS A 138 3.12 -10.20 -26.74
CA CYS A 138 2.77 -9.03 -25.94
C CYS A 138 3.96 -8.07 -25.90
N GLU A 139 3.68 -6.80 -25.62
CA GLU A 139 4.72 -5.89 -25.15
C GLU A 139 4.98 -6.16 -23.67
N GLY A 140 6.23 -6.48 -23.31
CA GLY A 140 6.60 -6.71 -21.92
C GLY A 140 6.58 -5.43 -21.09
N PRO A 141 6.77 -5.53 -19.76
CA PRO A 141 6.82 -4.38 -18.88
C PRO A 141 7.97 -3.44 -19.26
N SER A 142 7.71 -2.14 -19.27
CA SER A 142 8.73 -1.12 -19.52
C SER A 142 8.63 0.05 -18.55
N ASP A 143 9.72 0.81 -18.43
CA ASP A 143 9.80 1.99 -17.57
C ASP A 143 9.93 3.24 -18.44
N PRO A 144 8.93 4.12 -18.50
CA PRO A 144 8.96 5.31 -19.34
C PRO A 144 10.02 6.32 -18.90
N ASN A 145 10.46 6.28 -17.64
CA ASN A 145 11.47 7.19 -17.10
C ASN A 145 12.88 6.58 -17.08
N GLY A 146 13.03 5.28 -17.38
CA GLY A 146 14.32 4.59 -17.34
C GLY A 146 15.06 4.74 -16.01
N LEU A 147 14.35 4.60 -14.89
CA LEU A 147 14.92 4.75 -13.55
C LEU A 147 16.06 3.75 -13.32
N PRO A 148 17.07 4.13 -12.52
CA PRO A 148 18.19 3.25 -12.23
C PRO A 148 17.74 2.01 -11.45
N ARG A 149 18.54 0.96 -11.57
CA ARG A 149 18.38 -0.30 -10.84
C ARG A 149 18.27 -0.05 -9.33
N SER A 150 17.29 -0.67 -8.67
CA SER A 150 17.19 -0.67 -7.20
C SER A 150 18.19 -1.68 -6.60
N LYS A 151 18.72 -1.39 -5.41
CA LYS A 151 19.56 -2.34 -4.64
C LYS A 151 18.81 -3.61 -4.26
N LEU A 152 17.47 -3.58 -4.23
CA LEU A 152 16.64 -4.76 -4.05
C LEU A 152 16.98 -5.84 -5.08
N GLU A 153 17.24 -5.42 -6.32
CA GLU A 153 17.51 -6.33 -7.43
C GLU A 153 18.84 -7.10 -7.26
N ASP A 154 19.75 -6.65 -6.39
CA ASP A 154 21.05 -7.29 -6.15
C ASP A 154 20.92 -8.62 -5.40
N TRP A 155 19.82 -8.81 -4.65
CA TRP A 155 19.59 -10.02 -3.86
C TRP A 155 18.24 -10.69 -4.16
N PHE A 156 17.23 -9.93 -4.59
CA PHE A 156 15.94 -10.46 -5.00
C PHE A 156 15.91 -10.71 -6.51
N THR A 157 16.20 -11.96 -6.90
CA THR A 157 16.37 -12.36 -8.30
C THR A 157 15.06 -12.87 -8.91
N LYS A 158 15.05 -12.99 -10.24
CA LYS A 158 13.94 -13.60 -10.99
C LYS A 158 13.64 -15.01 -10.50
N ASP A 159 14.66 -15.84 -10.31
CA ASP A 159 14.49 -17.22 -9.81
C ASP A 159 13.79 -17.27 -8.45
N ILE A 160 14.11 -16.32 -7.55
CA ILE A 160 13.43 -16.23 -6.25
C ILE A 160 11.95 -15.84 -6.45
N PHE A 161 11.67 -14.85 -7.29
CA PHE A 161 10.28 -14.44 -7.57
C PHE A 161 9.47 -15.58 -8.19
N GLU A 162 10.03 -16.30 -9.15
CA GLU A 162 9.34 -17.41 -9.82
C GLU A 162 9.15 -18.63 -8.91
N ASP A 163 10.04 -18.88 -7.95
CA ASP A 163 9.85 -19.90 -6.91
C ASP A 163 8.81 -19.49 -5.85
N LEU A 164 8.73 -18.20 -5.52
CA LEU A 164 7.76 -17.69 -4.54
C LEU A 164 6.34 -17.57 -5.12
N PHE A 165 6.19 -17.28 -6.41
CA PHE A 165 4.88 -17.00 -7.03
C PHE A 165 4.61 -17.85 -8.27
N PRO A 166 4.77 -19.19 -8.22
CA PRO A 166 4.58 -20.06 -9.38
C PRO A 166 3.14 -20.09 -9.89
N PHE A 167 2.17 -19.65 -9.07
CA PHE A 167 0.75 -19.69 -9.37
C PHE A 167 0.14 -18.33 -9.68
N SER A 168 0.95 -17.27 -9.77
CA SER A 168 0.44 -15.93 -10.06
C SER A 168 -0.39 -15.88 -11.34
N ASN A 169 -1.19 -14.81 -11.50
CA ASN A 169 -2.02 -14.61 -12.69
C ASN A 169 -2.96 -15.80 -12.94
N LEU A 170 -3.79 -16.14 -11.95
CA LEU A 170 -4.81 -17.18 -12.03
C LEU A 170 -4.26 -18.56 -12.45
N GLY A 171 -3.10 -18.94 -11.89
CA GLY A 171 -2.46 -20.23 -12.11
C GLY A 171 -1.61 -20.33 -13.37
N TRP A 172 -1.49 -19.26 -14.17
CA TRP A 172 -0.62 -19.23 -15.35
C TRP A 172 0.86 -19.05 -15.00
N GLY A 173 1.14 -18.56 -13.79
CA GLY A 173 2.46 -18.25 -13.31
C GLY A 173 2.95 -16.88 -13.78
N PRO A 174 4.20 -16.53 -13.43
CA PRO A 174 4.79 -15.26 -13.78
C PRO A 174 5.10 -15.21 -15.27
N THR A 175 4.63 -14.16 -15.94
CA THR A 175 4.88 -13.94 -17.37
C THR A 175 4.92 -12.44 -17.66
N PRO A 176 5.86 -11.95 -18.49
CA PRO A 176 5.92 -10.54 -18.88
C PRO A 176 4.64 -10.03 -19.56
N CYS A 177 3.79 -10.91 -20.08
CA CYS A 177 2.52 -10.52 -20.70
C CYS A 177 1.40 -10.22 -19.70
N PHE A 178 1.60 -10.52 -18.42
CA PHE A 178 0.60 -10.29 -17.39
C PHE A 178 1.14 -9.40 -16.27
N PRO A 179 0.24 -8.80 -15.46
CA PRO A 179 0.60 -7.75 -14.53
C PRO A 179 1.57 -8.19 -13.44
N TYR A 180 1.52 -9.47 -13.04
CA TYR A 180 2.42 -10.05 -12.05
C TYR A 180 3.55 -10.83 -12.72
N SER A 181 4.70 -10.18 -12.84
CA SER A 181 5.96 -10.74 -13.32
C SER A 181 7.12 -10.15 -12.51
N TYR A 182 8.29 -10.78 -12.56
CA TYR A 182 9.48 -10.23 -11.93
C TYR A 182 9.85 -8.87 -12.54
N GLU A 183 9.75 -8.74 -13.87
CA GLU A 183 10.01 -7.51 -14.60
C GLU A 183 9.06 -6.38 -14.16
N SER A 184 7.76 -6.67 -14.03
CA SER A 184 6.78 -5.72 -13.49
C SER A 184 7.15 -5.29 -12.08
N PHE A 185 7.57 -6.25 -11.25
CA PHE A 185 7.89 -6.03 -9.84
C PHE A 185 9.10 -5.11 -9.66
N ILE A 186 10.21 -5.40 -10.34
CA ILE A 186 11.44 -4.61 -10.20
C ILE A 186 11.27 -3.21 -10.79
N ILE A 187 10.53 -3.05 -11.90
CA ILE A 187 10.24 -1.72 -12.47
C ILE A 187 9.44 -0.89 -11.45
N ALA A 188 8.39 -1.46 -10.86
CA ALA A 188 7.62 -0.78 -9.83
C ALA A 188 8.49 -0.41 -8.61
N ALA A 189 9.34 -1.33 -8.14
CA ALA A 189 10.21 -1.11 -6.98
C ALA A 189 11.23 0.02 -7.17
N ARG A 190 11.66 0.31 -8.41
CA ARG A 190 12.59 1.44 -8.68
C ARG A 190 11.99 2.81 -8.34
N TYR A 191 10.67 2.93 -8.32
CA TYR A 191 9.98 4.16 -7.92
C TYR A 191 9.91 4.33 -6.39
N PHE A 192 10.31 3.31 -5.63
CA PHE A 192 10.33 3.27 -4.16
C PHE A 192 11.70 2.78 -3.69
N PRO A 193 12.76 3.59 -3.82
CA PRO A 193 14.14 3.12 -3.64
C PRO A 193 14.43 2.52 -2.26
N ASP A 194 13.71 2.95 -1.23
CA ASP A 194 13.84 2.50 0.15
C ASP A 194 13.20 1.11 0.41
N PHE A 195 12.29 0.68 -0.46
CA PHE A 195 11.59 -0.59 -0.34
C PHE A 195 12.56 -1.77 -0.54
N GLY A 196 12.72 -2.59 0.49
CA GLY A 196 13.64 -3.72 0.54
C GLY A 196 15.12 -3.32 0.52
N THR A 197 15.44 -2.06 0.85
CA THR A 197 16.83 -1.54 0.87
C THR A 197 17.15 -0.65 2.09
N SER A 198 16.13 -0.27 2.86
CA SER A 198 16.28 0.53 4.09
C SER A 198 16.58 -0.31 5.32
N SER A 199 17.37 0.26 6.23
CA SER A 199 17.67 -0.33 7.54
C SER A 199 17.93 0.76 8.59
N PRO A 200 16.90 1.54 8.98
CA PRO A 200 17.08 2.68 9.89
C PRO A 200 17.15 2.29 11.37
N ASN A 201 16.83 1.03 11.72
CA ASN A 201 16.87 0.53 13.11
C ASN A 201 18.09 -0.37 13.38
N GLU A 202 18.39 -0.56 14.66
CA GLU A 202 19.46 -1.46 15.14
C GLU A 202 18.92 -2.81 15.64
N ASN A 203 17.59 -3.01 15.69
CA ASN A 203 16.95 -4.25 16.16
C ASN A 203 17.23 -5.43 15.23
N TYR A 204 17.36 -5.16 13.93
CA TYR A 204 17.67 -6.13 12.89
C TYR A 204 18.87 -5.65 12.07
N THR A 205 19.67 -6.60 11.57
CA THR A 205 20.72 -6.29 10.58
C THR A 205 20.10 -5.75 9.28
N ALA A 206 20.89 -5.07 8.45
CA ALA A 206 20.41 -4.55 7.17
C ALA A 206 19.77 -5.63 6.29
N ASP A 207 20.42 -6.78 6.11
CA ASP A 207 19.87 -7.92 5.36
C ASP A 207 18.53 -8.39 5.93
N GLN A 208 18.41 -8.44 7.26
CA GLN A 208 17.16 -8.81 7.92
C GLN A 208 16.05 -7.78 7.69
N ASN A 209 16.34 -6.48 7.80
CA ASN A 209 15.36 -5.42 7.51
C ASN A 209 14.88 -5.49 6.05
N HIS A 210 15.80 -5.59 5.09
CA HIS A 210 15.46 -5.68 3.67
C HIS A 210 14.51 -6.84 3.36
N LYS A 211 14.82 -8.03 3.89
CA LYS A 211 14.03 -9.25 3.67
C LYS A 211 12.71 -9.23 4.43
N ARG A 212 12.67 -8.65 5.63
CA ARG A 212 11.43 -8.47 6.40
C ARG A 212 10.47 -7.51 5.72
N ASP A 213 10.97 -6.39 5.17
CA ASP A 213 10.18 -5.42 4.41
C ASP A 213 9.47 -6.09 3.23
N LEU A 214 10.25 -6.83 2.43
CA LEU A 214 9.73 -7.61 1.31
C LEU A 214 8.74 -8.70 1.75
N ALA A 215 9.07 -9.44 2.83
CA ALA A 215 8.20 -10.46 3.40
C ALA A 215 6.86 -9.88 3.89
N THR A 216 6.85 -8.67 4.47
CA THR A 216 5.63 -8.00 4.89
C THR A 216 4.75 -7.67 3.69
N PHE A 217 5.29 -7.04 2.64
CA PHE A 217 4.52 -6.76 1.42
C PHE A 217 3.89 -8.03 0.83
N PHE A 218 4.67 -9.11 0.71
CA PHE A 218 4.18 -10.39 0.19
C PHE A 218 3.14 -11.04 1.10
N ALA A 219 3.32 -10.99 2.42
CA ALA A 219 2.34 -11.53 3.37
C ALA A 219 0.97 -10.85 3.23
N HIS A 220 0.95 -9.54 3.02
CA HIS A 220 -0.29 -8.83 2.71
C HIS A 220 -0.84 -9.24 1.33
N ALA A 221 0.00 -9.37 0.32
CA ALA A 221 -0.44 -9.83 -1.00
C ALA A 221 -1.05 -11.25 -0.97
N ILE A 222 -0.56 -12.18 -0.14
CA ILE A 222 -1.20 -13.49 0.07
C ILE A 222 -2.64 -13.32 0.55
N GLN A 223 -2.85 -12.47 1.55
CA GLN A 223 -4.18 -12.27 2.11
C GLN A 223 -5.13 -11.57 1.12
N GLU A 224 -4.65 -10.58 0.37
CA GLU A 224 -5.49 -9.80 -0.56
C GLU A 224 -5.75 -10.51 -1.89
N THR A 225 -4.73 -11.16 -2.46
CA THR A 225 -4.78 -11.68 -3.83
C THR A 225 -4.34 -13.12 -3.96
N GLY A 226 -4.14 -13.84 -2.87
CA GLY A 226 -3.68 -15.22 -2.90
C GLY A 226 -4.71 -16.21 -3.47
N GLU A 227 -4.24 -17.34 -4.01
CA GLU A 227 -5.05 -18.50 -4.38
C GLU A 227 -5.82 -19.03 -3.17
N ASN A 228 -5.18 -18.99 -1.99
CA ASN A 228 -5.75 -19.40 -0.70
C ASN A 228 -6.34 -20.82 -0.73
N ASN A 229 -5.65 -21.74 -1.42
CA ASN A 229 -6.11 -23.10 -1.68
C ASN A 229 -6.09 -23.99 -0.44
N ILE A 230 -7.19 -24.01 0.30
CA ILE A 230 -7.32 -24.82 1.52
C ILE A 230 -7.28 -26.34 1.26
N ASN A 231 -7.51 -26.78 0.02
CA ASN A 231 -7.49 -28.21 -0.32
C ASN A 231 -6.10 -28.82 -0.19
N LEU A 232 -5.04 -27.98 -0.18
CA LEU A 232 -3.67 -28.43 0.09
C LEU A 232 -3.54 -29.14 1.44
N TYR A 233 -4.36 -28.78 2.44
CA TYR A 233 -4.35 -29.41 3.78
C TYR A 233 -5.26 -30.65 3.87
N ASN A 234 -6.13 -30.87 2.88
CA ASN A 234 -6.99 -32.05 2.83
C ASN A 234 -6.27 -33.26 2.23
N ASP A 235 -5.14 -33.05 1.56
CA ASP A 235 -4.32 -34.10 1.00
C ASP A 235 -3.48 -34.79 2.10
N LYS A 236 -3.91 -36.00 2.47
CA LYS A 236 -3.24 -36.82 3.49
C LYS A 236 -1.85 -37.32 3.12
N THR A 237 -1.40 -37.09 1.88
CA THR A 237 -0.05 -37.44 1.43
C THR A 237 0.98 -36.36 1.76
N ARG A 238 0.53 -35.16 2.16
CA ARG A 238 1.38 -34.03 2.56
C ARG A 238 1.33 -33.82 4.06
N THR A 239 2.44 -33.37 4.64
CA THR A 239 2.43 -32.80 6.00
C THR A 239 1.90 -31.37 5.96
N ASN A 240 1.49 -30.83 7.10
CA ASN A 240 1.04 -29.44 7.17
C ASN A 240 2.14 -28.47 6.71
N GLU A 241 3.42 -28.74 7.02
CA GLU A 241 4.53 -27.90 6.56
C GLU A 241 4.64 -27.91 5.02
N GLN A 242 4.47 -29.07 4.39
CA GLN A 242 4.46 -29.16 2.92
C GLN A 242 3.26 -28.47 2.29
N SER A 243 2.11 -28.47 2.98
CA SER A 243 0.93 -27.74 2.55
C SER A 243 1.10 -26.23 2.72
N ASP A 244 1.69 -25.78 3.83
CA ASP A 244 2.07 -24.37 4.06
C ASP A 244 3.00 -23.89 2.94
N ASP A 245 4.03 -24.67 2.60
CA ASP A 245 5.01 -24.36 1.55
C ASP A 245 4.37 -24.11 0.18
N CYS A 246 3.23 -24.73 -0.10
CA CYS A 246 2.49 -24.52 -1.34
C CYS A 246 1.42 -23.44 -1.21
N PHE A 247 0.77 -23.35 -0.05
CA PHE A 247 -0.28 -22.36 0.21
C PHE A 247 0.28 -20.93 0.12
N TYR A 248 1.43 -20.68 0.76
CA TYR A 248 2.05 -19.35 0.77
C TYR A 248 2.81 -19.01 -0.52
N ARG A 249 2.92 -19.97 -1.46
CA ARG A 249 3.31 -19.71 -2.86
C ARG A 249 2.16 -19.27 -3.76
N GLY A 250 0.94 -19.22 -3.22
CA GLY A 250 -0.26 -18.80 -3.93
C GLY A 250 -0.42 -17.28 -4.11
N GLY A 251 0.60 -16.46 -3.86
CA GLY A 251 0.50 -15.00 -3.96
C GLY A 251 0.32 -14.46 -5.38
N PHE A 252 -0.16 -13.23 -5.49
CA PHE A 252 -0.40 -12.55 -6.78
C PHE A 252 -1.29 -13.38 -7.74
N TYR A 253 -2.23 -14.14 -7.20
CA TYR A 253 -3.08 -15.04 -7.98
C TYR A 253 -4.22 -14.27 -8.63
N ASN A 254 -4.99 -13.53 -7.83
CA ASN A 254 -6.17 -12.79 -8.27
C ASN A 254 -5.82 -11.36 -8.72
N TRP A 255 -6.48 -10.91 -9.78
CA TRP A 255 -6.38 -9.52 -10.27
C TRP A 255 -7.42 -8.59 -9.61
N PHE A 256 -8.61 -9.14 -9.38
CA PHE A 256 -9.79 -8.40 -8.93
C PHE A 256 -10.34 -8.98 -7.64
N GLU A 257 -11.01 -8.11 -6.88
CA GLU A 257 -11.64 -8.47 -5.63
C GLU A 257 -12.70 -9.56 -5.82
N GLY A 258 -12.69 -10.55 -4.93
CA GLY A 258 -13.58 -11.70 -5.01
C GLY A 258 -13.19 -12.72 -6.08
N GLY A 259 -12.00 -12.61 -6.67
CA GLY A 259 -11.46 -13.59 -7.62
C GLY A 259 -11.39 -15.03 -7.07
N PRO A 260 -11.23 -16.04 -7.96
CA PRO A 260 -10.97 -15.91 -9.39
C PRO A 260 -12.20 -15.52 -10.22
N SER A 261 -13.42 -15.71 -9.70
CA SER A 261 -14.68 -15.28 -10.33
C SER A 261 -15.33 -14.18 -9.50
N SER A 262 -15.12 -12.93 -9.88
CA SER A 262 -15.63 -11.79 -9.12
C SER A 262 -17.12 -11.58 -9.34
N GLY A 263 -17.88 -11.44 -8.24
CA GLY A 263 -19.30 -11.05 -8.28
C GLY A 263 -19.54 -9.60 -8.71
N PHE A 264 -18.49 -8.80 -8.90
CA PHE A 264 -18.58 -7.44 -9.41
C PHE A 264 -18.56 -7.37 -10.94
N LEU A 265 -18.12 -8.45 -11.59
CA LEU A 265 -17.92 -8.53 -13.03
C LEU A 265 -19.06 -9.33 -13.68
N PRO A 266 -19.33 -9.16 -14.98
CA PRO A 266 -20.37 -9.92 -15.65
C PRO A 266 -19.99 -11.41 -15.77
N PRO A 267 -20.95 -12.35 -15.78
CA PRO A 267 -20.66 -13.78 -15.84
C PRO A 267 -19.86 -14.22 -17.07
N GLU A 268 -19.97 -13.50 -18.19
CA GLU A 268 -19.23 -13.78 -19.42
C GLU A 268 -17.75 -13.36 -19.35
N HIS A 269 -17.43 -12.43 -18.45
CA HIS A 269 -16.10 -11.88 -18.21
C HIS A 269 -15.84 -11.78 -16.70
N PRO A 270 -15.74 -12.92 -15.99
CA PRO A 270 -15.79 -12.94 -14.53
C PRO A 270 -14.49 -12.50 -13.85
N GLY A 271 -13.50 -12.00 -14.62
CA GLY A 271 -12.18 -11.62 -14.12
C GLY A 271 -11.05 -12.54 -14.56
N TYR A 272 -11.22 -13.25 -15.67
CA TYR A 272 -10.24 -14.18 -16.23
C TYR A 272 -9.30 -13.54 -17.26
N GLN A 273 -9.46 -12.24 -17.53
CA GLN A 273 -8.47 -11.40 -18.19
C GLN A 273 -8.33 -10.04 -17.48
N PRO A 274 -7.15 -9.37 -17.52
CA PRO A 274 -6.96 -8.04 -16.94
C PRO A 274 -7.93 -6.99 -17.50
N GLU A 275 -8.43 -7.16 -18.72
CA GLU A 275 -9.39 -6.26 -19.36
C GLU A 275 -10.82 -6.39 -18.82
N ASP A 276 -11.15 -7.50 -18.15
CA ASP A 276 -12.52 -7.78 -17.67
C ASP A 276 -12.99 -6.72 -16.65
N GLY A 277 -12.05 -6.08 -15.95
CA GLY A 277 -12.31 -5.04 -14.96
C GLY A 277 -12.75 -3.68 -15.51
N ASN A 278 -13.00 -3.54 -16.81
CA ASN A 278 -13.44 -2.29 -17.45
C ASN A 278 -14.88 -1.87 -17.07
N VAL A 279 -15.70 -2.82 -16.63
CA VAL A 279 -17.08 -2.57 -16.22
C VAL A 279 -17.40 -3.30 -14.93
N CYS A 280 -18.41 -2.84 -14.19
CA CYS A 280 -18.81 -3.49 -12.96
C CYS A 280 -20.30 -3.30 -12.64
N SER A 281 -20.79 -4.23 -11.82
CA SER A 281 -22.08 -4.11 -11.14
C SER A 281 -22.08 -2.96 -10.12
N PRO A 282 -23.25 -2.51 -9.66
CA PRO A 282 -23.34 -1.47 -8.63
C PRO A 282 -22.55 -1.78 -7.35
N GLN A 283 -22.40 -3.05 -7.00
CA GLN A 283 -21.65 -3.49 -5.84
C GLN A 283 -20.15 -3.23 -5.99
N GLY A 284 -19.60 -3.33 -7.21
CA GLY A 284 -18.18 -3.05 -7.48
C GLY A 284 -17.85 -1.57 -7.73
N ARG A 285 -18.81 -0.66 -7.64
CA ARG A 285 -18.56 0.75 -8.00
C ARG A 285 -17.55 1.41 -7.07
N TYR A 286 -17.67 1.16 -5.76
CA TYR A 286 -16.81 1.69 -4.69
C TYR A 286 -16.55 3.21 -4.83
N CYS A 287 -17.63 3.94 -5.09
CA CYS A 287 -17.61 5.38 -5.23
C CYS A 287 -18.04 6.03 -3.91
N ALA A 288 -17.16 6.80 -3.29
CA ALA A 288 -17.45 7.63 -2.13
C ALA A 288 -17.61 9.09 -2.57
N GLU A 289 -18.72 9.73 -2.15
CA GLU A 289 -19.09 11.09 -2.55
C GLU A 289 -19.29 11.97 -1.31
N SER A 290 -18.68 13.15 -1.35
CA SER A 290 -18.88 14.29 -0.46
C SER A 290 -18.55 15.56 -1.25
N PRO A 291 -18.90 16.77 -0.79
CA PRO A 291 -18.46 18.00 -1.46
C PRO A 291 -16.94 18.02 -1.71
N GLU A 292 -16.15 17.57 -0.73
CA GLU A 292 -14.70 17.47 -0.82
C GLU A 292 -14.25 16.41 -1.81
N LEU A 293 -14.78 15.18 -1.71
CA LEU A 293 -14.41 14.10 -2.62
C LEU A 293 -14.83 14.40 -4.06
N ASN A 294 -15.96 15.06 -4.28
CA ASN A 294 -16.42 15.43 -5.61
C ASN A 294 -15.56 16.52 -6.25
N TYR A 295 -14.88 17.33 -5.45
CA TYR A 295 -13.89 18.29 -5.96
C TYR A 295 -12.55 17.61 -6.25
N TRP A 296 -12.03 16.84 -5.29
CA TRP A 296 -10.67 16.27 -5.40
C TRP A 296 -10.63 15.02 -6.28
N TYR A 297 -11.54 14.08 -6.05
CA TYR A 297 -11.53 12.73 -6.62
C TYR A 297 -12.93 12.28 -7.05
N PRO A 298 -13.59 13.02 -7.97
CA PRO A 298 -14.94 12.70 -8.39
C PRO A 298 -15.02 11.30 -8.98
N CYS A 299 -16.13 10.63 -8.74
CA CYS A 299 -16.44 9.39 -9.43
C CYS A 299 -16.78 9.67 -10.90
N SER A 300 -16.39 8.75 -11.78
CA SER A 300 -16.84 8.81 -13.17
C SER A 300 -18.37 8.62 -13.23
N ASN A 301 -18.98 9.45 -14.08
CA ASN A 301 -20.40 9.40 -14.40
C ASN A 301 -20.67 8.57 -15.66
N THR A 302 -19.63 8.00 -16.28
CA THR A 302 -19.74 7.24 -17.51
C THR A 302 -20.40 5.88 -17.24
N THR A 303 -21.51 5.63 -17.94
CA THR A 303 -22.31 4.40 -17.83
C THR A 303 -22.35 3.62 -19.13
N THR A 304 -22.65 2.32 -19.03
CA THR A 304 -22.92 1.45 -20.19
C THR A 304 -24.43 1.24 -20.39
N ASN A 305 -24.83 0.59 -21.49
CA ASN A 305 -26.21 0.18 -21.72
C ASN A 305 -26.60 -1.11 -20.97
N SER A 306 -25.68 -1.71 -20.21
CA SER A 306 -25.91 -2.93 -19.44
C SER A 306 -26.67 -2.61 -18.15
N THR A 307 -27.71 -3.39 -17.83
CA THR A 307 -28.40 -3.30 -16.54
C THR A 307 -27.67 -4.05 -15.43
N VAL A 308 -26.78 -4.99 -15.78
CA VAL A 308 -26.01 -5.82 -14.85
C VAL A 308 -24.72 -5.12 -14.45
N THR A 309 -24.04 -4.52 -15.42
CA THR A 309 -22.75 -3.83 -15.27
C THR A 309 -22.80 -2.39 -15.82
N PRO A 310 -23.60 -1.52 -15.18
CA PRO A 310 -23.90 -0.20 -15.72
C PRO A 310 -22.74 0.80 -15.61
N TYR A 311 -21.68 0.50 -14.85
CA TYR A 311 -20.60 1.46 -14.56
C TYR A 311 -19.30 1.12 -15.28
N THR A 312 -18.54 2.16 -15.62
CA THR A 312 -17.14 2.06 -16.10
C THR A 312 -16.15 2.62 -15.07
N GLY A 313 -16.57 3.64 -14.29
CA GLY A 313 -15.91 4.10 -13.07
C GLY A 313 -16.04 3.10 -11.91
N CYS A 314 -15.29 2.01 -12.01
CA CYS A 314 -15.31 0.88 -11.10
C CYS A 314 -14.08 0.88 -10.21
N TYR A 315 -14.22 1.22 -8.93
CA TYR A 315 -13.09 1.38 -8.00
C TYR A 315 -12.97 0.23 -6.99
N PHE A 316 -13.48 -0.96 -7.31
CA PHE A 316 -13.22 -2.17 -6.54
C PHE A 316 -11.72 -2.54 -6.53
N GLY A 317 -11.34 -3.50 -5.67
CA GLY A 317 -9.95 -3.87 -5.47
C GLY A 317 -9.21 -4.30 -6.75
N ARG A 318 -8.03 -3.71 -6.98
CA ARG A 318 -7.08 -4.11 -8.03
C ARG A 318 -5.63 -4.14 -7.52
N GLY A 319 -4.81 -4.96 -8.16
CA GLY A 319 -3.39 -5.09 -7.85
C GLY A 319 -3.14 -5.96 -6.62
N ALA A 320 -1.87 -6.13 -6.28
CA ALA A 320 -1.41 -7.08 -5.27
C ALA A 320 -2.02 -6.88 -3.88
N ILE A 321 -2.32 -5.63 -3.50
CA ILE A 321 -2.98 -5.30 -2.23
C ILE A 321 -4.36 -4.66 -2.41
N GLN A 322 -4.97 -4.81 -3.59
CA GLN A 322 -6.38 -4.47 -3.83
C GLN A 322 -6.76 -3.02 -3.52
N ILE A 323 -6.03 -2.05 -4.10
CA ILE A 323 -6.39 -0.62 -3.93
C ILE A 323 -7.84 -0.38 -4.36
N SER A 324 -8.58 0.33 -3.50
CA SER A 324 -10.03 0.42 -3.58
C SER A 324 -10.50 1.85 -3.31
N TYR A 325 -11.67 2.21 -3.84
CA TYR A 325 -12.30 3.54 -3.79
C TYR A 325 -11.66 4.63 -4.66
N ASN A 326 -12.52 5.47 -5.23
CA ASN A 326 -12.16 6.62 -6.08
C ASN A 326 -11.02 7.47 -5.50
N TYR A 327 -11.04 7.77 -4.20
CA TYR A 327 -10.00 8.60 -3.59
C TYR A 327 -8.61 7.95 -3.60
N ASN A 328 -8.49 6.62 -3.53
CA ASN A 328 -7.17 5.96 -3.64
C ASN A 328 -6.68 5.94 -5.09
N TYR A 329 -7.57 5.67 -6.06
CA TYR A 329 -7.23 5.74 -7.49
C TYR A 329 -6.82 7.16 -7.90
N GLY A 330 -7.53 8.17 -7.39
CA GLY A 330 -7.22 9.57 -7.61
C GLY A 330 -5.90 10.01 -6.97
N GLN A 331 -5.66 9.67 -5.71
CA GLN A 331 -4.38 9.97 -5.04
C GLN A 331 -3.20 9.26 -5.70
N PHE A 332 -3.36 8.01 -6.13
CA PHE A 332 -2.33 7.31 -6.89
C PHE A 332 -2.07 7.98 -8.25
N SER A 333 -3.13 8.44 -8.94
CA SER A 333 -2.99 9.24 -10.17
C SER A 333 -2.20 10.53 -9.93
N ASP A 334 -2.45 11.22 -8.82
CA ASP A 334 -1.71 12.42 -8.46
C ASP A 334 -0.23 12.10 -8.15
N TRP A 335 0.03 11.02 -7.42
CA TRP A 335 1.40 10.56 -7.17
C TRP A 335 2.13 10.22 -8.47
N LEU A 336 1.49 9.52 -9.41
CA LEU A 336 2.06 9.22 -10.73
C LEU A 336 2.47 10.50 -11.48
N LYS A 337 1.66 11.57 -11.41
CA LYS A 337 2.00 12.86 -12.02
C LYS A 337 3.29 13.45 -11.44
N THR A 338 3.53 13.29 -10.14
CA THR A 338 4.81 13.71 -9.52
C THR A 338 6.03 12.93 -10.04
N LYS A 339 5.78 11.79 -10.68
CA LYS A 339 6.79 10.94 -11.32
C LYS A 339 6.78 11.07 -12.86
N ASN A 340 6.20 12.15 -13.40
CA ASN A 340 6.06 12.39 -14.83
C ASN A 340 5.29 11.29 -15.58
N ILE A 341 4.42 10.54 -14.89
CA ILE A 341 3.53 9.53 -15.49
C ILE A 341 2.11 10.05 -15.39
N THR A 342 1.39 10.09 -16.51
CA THR A 342 0.02 10.64 -16.53
C THR A 342 -0.99 9.58 -16.90
N TYR A 343 -1.82 9.22 -15.93
CA TYR A 343 -3.03 8.43 -16.12
C TYR A 343 -4.21 9.11 -15.44
N ASN A 344 -5.40 8.96 -16.03
CA ASN A 344 -6.65 9.36 -15.38
C ASN A 344 -7.35 8.12 -14.82
N LEU A 345 -6.91 7.65 -13.66
CA LEU A 345 -7.46 6.42 -13.07
C LEU A 345 -8.84 6.63 -12.43
N LEU A 346 -9.35 7.86 -12.39
CA LEU A 346 -10.75 8.12 -12.04
C LEU A 346 -11.68 7.79 -13.22
N GLU A 347 -11.26 8.09 -14.46
CA GLU A 347 -12.05 7.75 -15.65
C GLU A 347 -11.77 6.32 -16.13
N GLU A 348 -10.51 5.88 -16.07
CA GLU A 348 -10.05 4.59 -16.55
C GLU A 348 -9.37 3.77 -15.43
N PRO A 349 -10.11 3.37 -14.37
CA PRO A 349 -9.52 2.69 -13.22
C PRO A 349 -8.87 1.35 -13.56
N ASN A 350 -9.32 0.68 -14.63
CA ASN A 350 -8.79 -0.63 -15.00
C ASN A 350 -7.35 -0.58 -15.56
N LEU A 351 -6.83 0.62 -15.87
CA LEU A 351 -5.41 0.80 -16.21
C LEU A 351 -4.47 0.33 -15.10
N VAL A 352 -4.94 0.28 -13.84
CA VAL A 352 -4.18 -0.35 -12.74
C VAL A 352 -3.82 -1.79 -13.08
N MET A 353 -4.69 -2.56 -13.74
CA MET A 353 -4.39 -3.94 -14.13
C MET A 353 -3.85 -4.08 -15.55
N THR A 354 -4.20 -3.21 -16.49
CA THR A 354 -3.84 -3.40 -17.91
C THR A 354 -2.58 -2.63 -18.34
N SER A 355 -2.15 -1.61 -17.60
CA SER A 355 -0.95 -0.85 -17.97
C SER A 355 0.32 -1.60 -17.65
N MET A 356 1.20 -1.73 -18.65
CA MET A 356 2.53 -2.34 -18.59
C MET A 356 3.68 -1.36 -18.88
N ASN A 357 3.36 -0.09 -19.20
CA ASN A 357 4.34 0.98 -19.46
C ASN A 357 3.92 2.28 -18.73
N PRO A 358 4.13 2.38 -17.40
CA PRO A 358 4.72 1.37 -16.53
C PRO A 358 3.70 0.35 -15.99
N PRO A 359 4.17 -0.76 -15.39
CA PRO A 359 3.34 -1.78 -14.75
C PRO A 359 2.65 -1.24 -13.49
N LEU A 360 1.37 -0.87 -13.61
CA LEU A 360 0.66 -0.17 -12.54
C LEU A 360 0.16 -1.08 -11.40
N ALA A 361 -0.07 -2.37 -11.64
CA ALA A 361 -0.68 -3.26 -10.64
C ALA A 361 0.18 -3.38 -9.36
N ILE A 362 1.49 -3.57 -9.54
CA ILE A 362 2.46 -3.64 -8.44
C ILE A 362 2.81 -2.24 -7.96
N MET A 363 2.93 -1.26 -8.86
CA MET A 363 3.27 0.13 -8.50
C MET A 363 2.22 0.78 -7.61
N ALA A 364 0.93 0.59 -7.90
CA ALA A 364 -0.18 1.05 -7.05
C ALA A 364 -0.15 0.38 -5.66
N SER A 365 0.24 -0.89 -5.63
CA SER A 365 0.35 -1.65 -4.39
C SER A 365 1.53 -1.18 -3.54
N LEU A 366 2.69 -0.95 -4.15
CA LEU A 366 3.83 -0.36 -3.43
C LEU A 366 3.55 1.09 -3.02
N TRP A 367 2.84 1.87 -3.84
CA TRP A 367 2.41 3.21 -3.44
C TRP A 367 1.62 3.17 -2.14
N PHE A 368 0.59 2.33 -2.04
CA PHE A 368 -0.20 2.24 -0.80
C PHE A 368 0.62 1.68 0.37
N TYR A 369 1.51 0.71 0.13
CA TYR A 369 2.40 0.17 1.17
C TYR A 369 3.37 1.23 1.74
N MET A 370 3.88 2.10 0.87
CA MET A 370 4.93 3.09 1.17
C MET A 370 4.37 4.47 1.54
N THR A 371 3.06 4.72 1.44
CA THR A 371 2.48 6.05 1.61
C THR A 371 1.62 6.15 2.88
N PRO A 372 1.95 7.05 3.83
CA PRO A 372 1.11 7.29 5.00
C PRO A 372 -0.21 7.96 4.61
N GLN A 373 -1.28 7.62 5.34
CA GLN A 373 -2.59 8.25 5.23
C GLN A 373 -3.03 8.70 6.63
N PRO A 374 -2.68 9.91 7.08
CA PRO A 374 -2.89 10.35 8.46
C PRO A 374 -4.31 10.06 8.98
N PRO A 375 -4.45 9.50 10.20
CA PRO A 375 -3.41 9.27 11.20
C PRO A 375 -2.58 7.98 11.00
N LYS A 376 -2.84 7.20 9.95
CA LYS A 376 -2.12 5.95 9.68
C LYS A 376 -0.70 6.27 9.16
N PRO A 377 0.37 5.68 9.74
CA PRO A 377 1.70 5.73 9.14
C PRO A 377 1.75 4.87 7.86
N ALA A 378 2.87 4.87 7.13
CA ALA A 378 3.08 3.87 6.09
C ALA A 378 3.30 2.48 6.71
N MET A 379 2.93 1.42 5.98
CA MET A 379 3.21 0.05 6.42
C MET A 379 4.73 -0.21 6.44
N HIS A 380 5.45 0.38 5.49
CA HIS A 380 6.92 0.39 5.45
C HIS A 380 7.53 0.99 6.73
N ASP A 381 7.06 2.16 7.17
CA ASP A 381 7.60 2.80 8.39
C ASP A 381 7.39 1.95 9.64
N ILE A 382 6.30 1.17 9.68
CA ILE A 382 6.04 0.23 10.78
C ILE A 382 7.08 -0.89 10.81
N ILE A 383 7.33 -1.55 9.66
CA ILE A 383 8.27 -2.67 9.61
C ILE A 383 9.73 -2.19 9.72
N MET A 384 10.02 -0.94 9.32
CA MET A 384 11.31 -0.28 9.51
C MET A 384 11.51 0.22 10.95
N GLY A 385 10.43 0.36 11.73
CA GLY A 385 10.46 0.83 13.10
C GLY A 385 10.64 2.35 13.25
N THR A 386 10.34 3.12 12.21
CA THR A 386 10.44 4.59 12.17
C THR A 386 9.10 5.30 12.42
N TRP A 387 8.02 4.52 12.59
CA TRP A 387 6.69 5.02 12.91
C TRP A 387 6.54 5.46 14.38
N ASN A 388 5.62 6.42 14.61
CA ASN A 388 5.14 6.77 15.93
C ASN A 388 3.82 6.04 16.21
N SER A 389 3.71 5.37 17.36
CA SER A 389 2.49 4.67 17.78
C SER A 389 1.74 5.37 18.91
N GLY A 390 2.31 6.42 19.47
CA GLY A 390 1.86 7.12 20.66
C GLY A 390 2.25 6.41 21.96
N PRO A 391 2.38 7.17 23.06
CA PRO A 391 2.99 6.69 24.30
C PRO A 391 2.24 5.52 24.96
N VAL A 392 0.92 5.40 24.74
CA VAL A 392 0.11 4.29 25.29
C VAL A 392 0.46 2.97 24.61
N ASN A 393 0.61 2.99 23.28
CA ASN A 393 0.95 1.82 22.50
C ASN A 393 2.42 1.45 22.72
N GLU A 394 3.34 2.43 22.71
CA GLU A 394 4.76 2.23 23.03
C GLU A 394 4.95 1.58 24.40
N ALA A 395 4.25 2.05 25.43
CA ALA A 395 4.30 1.46 26.78
C ALA A 395 3.81 0.00 26.82
N GLN A 396 3.00 -0.42 25.84
CA GLN A 396 2.57 -1.80 25.66
C GLN A 396 3.43 -2.57 24.65
N GLY A 397 4.55 -2.03 24.18
CA GLY A 397 5.46 -2.70 23.24
C GLY A 397 5.00 -2.69 21.78
N TYR A 398 4.04 -1.83 21.43
CA TYR A 398 3.62 -1.59 20.05
C TYR A 398 4.46 -0.47 19.45
N SER A 399 5.76 -0.72 19.26
CA SER A 399 6.74 0.24 18.76
C SER A 399 7.90 -0.48 18.09
N GLY A 400 8.66 0.22 17.26
CA GLY A 400 9.79 -0.38 16.55
C GLY A 400 9.36 -1.29 15.39
N PRO A 401 10.28 -2.10 14.84
CA PRO A 401 10.07 -2.87 13.61
C PRO A 401 9.20 -4.10 13.83
N ILE A 402 7.88 -3.93 13.77
CA ILE A 402 6.88 -4.97 14.08
C ILE A 402 5.91 -5.18 12.90
N LEU A 403 5.13 -6.28 12.89
CA LEU A 403 4.17 -6.57 11.82
C LEU A 403 2.75 -6.15 12.20
N GLY A 404 2.28 -6.46 13.41
CA GLY A 404 0.86 -6.40 13.78
C GLY A 404 0.09 -5.16 13.28
N PRO A 405 0.56 -3.92 13.55
CA PRO A 405 -0.12 -2.70 13.13
C PRO A 405 -0.28 -2.51 11.61
N THR A 406 0.48 -3.21 10.76
CA THR A 406 0.27 -3.14 9.30
C THR A 406 -1.07 -3.76 8.90
N SER A 407 -1.60 -4.72 9.67
CA SER A 407 -2.94 -5.32 9.47
C SER A 407 -4.08 -4.34 9.80
N LEU A 408 -3.84 -3.36 10.68
CA LEU A 408 -4.79 -2.26 10.92
C LEU A 408 -4.91 -1.34 9.71
N ILE A 409 -3.78 -1.01 9.08
CA ILE A 409 -3.74 -0.07 7.96
C ILE A 409 -4.59 -0.57 6.80
N ILE A 410 -4.36 -1.84 6.42
CA ILE A 410 -4.92 -2.42 5.21
C ILE A 410 -6.41 -2.74 5.33
N ASN A 411 -6.86 -3.36 6.44
CA ASN A 411 -8.27 -3.78 6.56
C ASN A 411 -8.82 -3.84 8.00
N ASN A 412 -8.16 -3.16 8.96
CA ASN A 412 -8.58 -3.16 10.37
C ASN A 412 -8.75 -4.57 10.99
N GLU A 413 -7.87 -5.51 10.60
CA GLU A 413 -7.92 -6.90 11.02
C GLU A 413 -6.96 -7.15 12.20
N CYS A 414 -7.50 -7.36 13.41
CA CYS A 414 -6.72 -7.64 14.63
C CYS A 414 -7.18 -8.89 15.39
N GLY A 415 -7.49 -9.97 14.68
CA GLY A 415 -7.99 -11.22 15.28
C GLY A 415 -6.92 -12.05 16.00
N GLY A 416 -5.65 -11.78 15.70
CA GLY A 416 -4.49 -12.60 16.02
C GLY A 416 -4.33 -13.79 15.09
N GLU A 417 -3.26 -14.53 15.34
CA GLU A 417 -3.02 -15.82 14.70
C GLU A 417 -3.95 -16.89 15.30
N ASP A 418 -4.63 -17.64 14.43
CA ASP A 418 -5.36 -18.84 14.81
C ASP A 418 -4.39 -20.02 14.88
N PRO A 419 -4.18 -20.65 16.06
CA PRO A 419 -3.25 -21.76 16.19
C PRO A 419 -3.74 -23.07 15.56
N THR A 420 -5.01 -23.15 15.19
CA THR A 420 -5.67 -24.37 14.72
C THR A 420 -6.00 -24.37 13.24
N ASP A 421 -6.29 -23.21 12.65
CA ASP A 421 -6.62 -23.09 11.23
C ASP A 421 -5.38 -22.72 10.41
N PRO A 422 -4.74 -23.66 9.68
CA PRO A 422 -3.48 -23.40 8.97
C PRO A 422 -3.61 -22.36 7.85
N GLY A 423 -4.80 -22.18 7.27
CA GLY A 423 -5.06 -21.25 6.16
C GLY A 423 -6.04 -20.12 6.50
N GLY A 424 -6.39 -19.94 7.78
CA GLY A 424 -7.45 -19.04 8.23
C GLY A 424 -7.26 -17.59 7.79
N PRO A 425 -8.33 -16.87 7.40
CA PRO A 425 -8.24 -15.55 6.77
C PRO A 425 -7.85 -14.43 7.74
N GLY A 426 -7.70 -13.23 7.19
CA GLY A 426 -7.48 -11.99 7.91
C GLY A 426 -6.07 -11.91 8.50
N GLU A 427 -5.95 -11.38 9.72
CA GLU A 427 -4.65 -11.23 10.38
C GLU A 427 -3.91 -12.56 10.56
N SER A 428 -4.63 -13.66 10.80
CA SER A 428 -4.02 -14.99 10.95
C SER A 428 -3.23 -15.38 9.71
N ARG A 429 -3.79 -15.20 8.51
CA ARG A 429 -3.10 -15.50 7.26
C ARG A 429 -1.88 -14.62 7.07
N ARG A 430 -1.99 -13.33 7.37
CA ARG A 430 -0.88 -12.36 7.24
C ARG A 430 0.28 -12.74 8.14
N ILE A 431 0.00 -13.11 9.39
CA ILE A 431 1.02 -13.54 10.36
C ILE A 431 1.73 -14.79 9.86
N LYS A 432 0.98 -15.81 9.44
CA LYS A 432 1.56 -17.07 8.98
C LYS A 432 2.33 -16.92 7.68
N ALA A 433 1.80 -16.15 6.72
CA ALA A 433 2.51 -15.82 5.49
C ALA A 433 3.82 -15.07 5.80
N PHE A 434 3.79 -14.08 6.69
CA PHE A 434 4.99 -13.34 7.08
C PHE A 434 6.04 -14.25 7.73
N LYS A 435 5.64 -15.13 8.64
CA LYS A 435 6.54 -16.14 9.23
C LYS A 435 7.13 -17.06 8.16
N TRP A 436 6.31 -17.50 7.21
CA TRP A 436 6.74 -18.36 6.12
C TRP A 436 7.77 -17.67 5.21
N PHE A 437 7.50 -16.44 4.76
CA PHE A 437 8.47 -15.67 3.97
C PHE A 437 9.75 -15.36 4.76
N CYS A 438 9.64 -15.05 6.06
CA CYS A 438 10.83 -14.87 6.91
C CYS A 438 11.66 -16.17 6.99
N SER A 439 11.02 -17.33 7.12
CA SER A 439 11.69 -18.64 7.09
C SER A 439 12.37 -18.91 5.74
N TYR A 440 11.68 -18.60 4.63
CA TYR A 440 12.21 -18.69 3.26
C TYR A 440 13.49 -17.86 3.11
N PHE A 441 13.47 -16.61 3.58
CA PHE A 441 14.60 -15.69 3.49
C PHE A 441 15.69 -15.93 4.56
N GLY A 442 15.47 -16.83 5.52
CA GLY A 442 16.39 -17.12 6.61
C GLY A 442 16.53 -16.00 7.64
N VAL A 443 15.47 -15.24 7.88
CA VAL A 443 15.44 -14.08 8.79
C VAL A 443 14.41 -14.27 9.92
N PRO A 444 14.60 -13.65 11.09
CA PRO A 444 13.63 -13.75 12.17
C PRO A 444 12.35 -12.96 11.87
N ALA A 445 11.18 -13.54 12.15
CA ALA A 445 9.90 -12.85 12.10
C ALA A 445 9.68 -11.92 13.32
N GLY A 446 10.26 -12.26 14.48
CA GLY A 446 9.98 -11.59 15.76
C GLY A 446 9.11 -12.44 16.67
N SER A 447 8.83 -11.91 17.85
CA SER A 447 7.99 -12.51 18.88
C SER A 447 6.50 -12.46 18.49
N ALA A 448 5.70 -13.37 19.06
CA ALA A 448 4.26 -13.43 18.77
C ALA A 448 3.53 -12.08 18.99
N LYS A 449 3.96 -11.30 19.98
CA LYS A 449 3.39 -9.98 20.30
C LYS A 449 3.65 -8.94 19.20
N GLU A 450 4.83 -8.99 18.58
CA GLU A 450 5.19 -8.08 17.47
C GLU A 450 4.42 -8.42 16.19
N LEU A 451 3.86 -9.62 16.10
CA LEU A 451 3.17 -10.09 14.91
C LEU A 451 1.69 -9.72 14.86
N THR A 452 1.07 -9.32 15.97
CA THR A 452 -0.37 -9.06 16.02
C THR A 452 -0.75 -7.73 16.66
N CYS A 453 -1.74 -7.05 16.09
CA CYS A 453 -2.39 -5.87 16.66
C CYS A 453 -3.54 -6.19 17.61
N LYS A 454 -3.84 -7.47 17.88
CA LYS A 454 -4.97 -7.90 18.72
C LYS A 454 -5.04 -7.22 20.10
N ASP A 455 -3.88 -7.07 20.74
CA ASP A 455 -3.78 -6.48 22.07
C ASP A 455 -3.33 -5.00 22.03
N MET A 456 -3.39 -4.35 20.85
CA MET A 456 -3.01 -2.95 20.67
C MET A 456 -4.05 -2.05 21.36
N PRO A 457 -3.67 -1.27 22.40
CA PRO A 457 -4.65 -0.55 23.21
C PRO A 457 -5.36 0.58 22.47
N VAL A 458 -4.65 1.32 21.63
CA VAL A 458 -5.18 2.47 20.90
C VAL A 458 -5.05 2.18 19.40
N PRO A 459 -6.17 1.98 18.68
CA PRO A 459 -6.12 1.78 17.23
C PRO A 459 -5.65 3.05 16.52
N LEU A 460 -5.11 2.88 15.31
CA LEU A 460 -4.46 3.97 14.56
C LEU A 460 -5.40 5.17 14.30
N ASP A 461 -6.70 4.93 14.09
CA ASP A 461 -7.73 5.95 13.86
C ASP A 461 -8.03 6.82 15.10
N GLN A 462 -7.67 6.35 16.30
CA GLN A 462 -7.83 7.05 17.56
C GLN A 462 -6.56 7.78 18.01
N ILE A 463 -5.48 7.69 17.24
CA ILE A 463 -4.26 8.42 17.59
C ILE A 463 -4.44 9.92 17.30
N LYS A 464 -4.03 10.77 18.25
CA LYS A 464 -4.40 12.19 18.34
C LYS A 464 -3.78 13.12 17.29
N TYR A 465 -3.11 12.61 16.26
CA TYR A 465 -2.50 13.40 15.19
C TYR A 465 -3.15 13.18 13.81
N ASN A 466 -4.47 12.96 13.78
CA ASN A 466 -5.26 13.00 12.54
C ASN A 466 -5.41 14.44 12.04
N TYR A 467 -4.34 14.97 11.43
CA TYR A 467 -4.30 16.31 10.90
C TYR A 467 -4.44 16.34 9.39
N SER A 468 -5.24 17.27 8.90
CA SER A 468 -5.34 17.62 7.49
C SER A 468 -5.28 19.14 7.31
N TYR A 469 -4.88 19.61 6.12
CA TYR A 469 -4.99 21.02 5.80
C TYR A 469 -6.45 21.39 5.53
N GLN A 470 -6.88 22.47 6.17
CA GLN A 470 -8.23 23.03 6.11
C GLN A 470 -8.13 24.54 6.01
N PRO A 471 -9.20 25.25 5.60
CA PRO A 471 -9.23 26.70 5.70
C PRO A 471 -8.81 27.14 7.09
N ASP A 472 -7.91 28.11 7.16
CA ASP A 472 -7.53 28.71 8.43
C ASP A 472 -8.72 29.54 8.94
N TRP A 473 -9.58 28.89 9.73
CA TRP A 473 -10.79 29.48 10.28
C TRP A 473 -10.53 30.71 11.16
N ALA A 474 -9.30 30.89 11.66
CA ALA A 474 -8.92 32.10 12.39
C ALA A 474 -8.67 33.31 11.45
N ASN A 475 -8.53 33.05 10.15
CA ASN A 475 -8.20 34.03 9.12
C ASN A 475 -9.31 34.23 8.08
N THR A 476 -10.25 33.30 7.91
CA THR A 476 -11.31 33.40 6.88
C THR A 476 -12.16 34.67 6.98
N TRP A 477 -12.36 35.19 8.19
CA TRP A 477 -13.19 36.38 8.47
C TRP A 477 -12.43 37.72 8.37
N LYS A 478 -11.14 37.71 8.02
CA LYS A 478 -10.27 38.90 7.95
C LYS A 478 -10.08 39.38 6.51
N GLU A 479 -9.84 40.68 6.33
CA GLU A 479 -9.50 41.29 5.03
C GLU A 479 -8.01 41.05 4.69
N GLN A 480 -7.67 39.80 4.35
CA GLN A 480 -6.35 39.36 3.90
C GLN A 480 -6.50 38.11 3.04
N PRO A 481 -5.50 37.68 2.25
CA PRO A 481 -5.60 36.44 1.47
C PRO A 481 -5.98 35.23 2.34
N CYS A 482 -6.87 34.37 1.83
CA CYS A 482 -7.19 33.10 2.46
C CYS A 482 -5.95 32.23 2.63
N ASP A 483 -5.94 31.45 3.70
CA ASP A 483 -4.86 30.54 4.06
C ASP A 483 -5.44 29.19 4.52
N CYS A 484 -4.58 28.17 4.59
CA CYS A 484 -4.87 26.90 5.21
C CYS A 484 -3.95 26.61 6.40
N ALA A 485 -4.53 26.01 7.43
CA ALA A 485 -3.83 25.56 8.62
C ALA A 485 -4.15 24.08 8.91
N PRO A 486 -3.25 23.36 9.61
CA PRO A 486 -3.54 22.02 10.09
C PRO A 486 -4.71 22.02 11.06
N ALA A 487 -5.69 21.14 10.84
CA ALA A 487 -6.82 20.96 11.73
C ALA A 487 -6.95 19.49 12.16
N ALA A 488 -7.36 19.26 13.42
CA ALA A 488 -7.40 17.94 14.05
C ALA A 488 -8.64 17.11 13.64
N TYR A 489 -8.95 17.09 12.35
CA TYR A 489 -9.99 16.25 11.77
C TYR A 489 -9.59 15.79 10.36
N ALA A 490 -10.17 14.66 9.95
CA ALA A 490 -9.86 14.04 8.67
C ALA A 490 -10.21 14.96 7.49
N GLY A 491 -9.36 14.95 6.47
CA GLY A 491 -9.54 15.71 5.24
C GLY A 491 -8.70 15.13 4.12
N ILE A 492 -8.96 15.58 2.89
CA ILE A 492 -8.33 15.02 1.68
C ILE A 492 -6.86 15.43 1.53
N VAL A 493 -6.52 16.65 1.96
CA VAL A 493 -5.16 17.17 1.85
C VAL A 493 -4.41 16.88 3.14
N PRO A 494 -3.46 15.93 3.16
CA PRO A 494 -2.81 15.50 4.39
C PRO A 494 -1.90 16.60 4.95
N TYR A 495 -1.81 16.67 6.27
CA TYR A 495 -0.73 17.36 6.97
C TYR A 495 0.10 16.32 7.71
N PHE A 496 1.40 16.31 7.44
CA PHE A 496 2.35 15.41 8.07
C PHE A 496 3.04 16.15 9.21
N ASP A 497 2.58 15.92 10.44
CA ASP A 497 3.18 16.53 11.62
C ASP A 497 4.66 16.11 11.75
N PRO A 498 5.62 17.06 11.83
CA PRO A 498 7.04 16.76 11.97
C PRO A 498 7.42 15.91 13.19
N ASN A 499 6.55 15.85 14.21
CA ASN A 499 6.78 15.02 15.39
C ASN A 499 6.41 13.55 15.17
N PHE A 500 5.64 13.23 14.13
CA PHE A 500 5.00 11.92 13.95
C PHE A 500 5.28 11.25 12.59
N TYR A 501 5.71 12.02 11.59
CA TYR A 501 5.95 11.51 10.23
C TYR A 501 7.39 11.73 9.76
N PRO A 502 7.93 10.83 8.91
CA PRO A 502 9.26 10.99 8.30
C PRO A 502 9.41 12.30 7.51
N GLU A 503 10.63 12.85 7.51
CA GLU A 503 10.98 14.15 6.90
C GLU A 503 10.53 14.25 5.43
N GLN A 504 10.70 13.19 4.64
CA GLN A 504 10.28 13.15 3.23
C GLN A 504 8.79 13.44 3.00
N PHE A 505 7.92 13.16 3.98
CA PHE A 505 6.49 13.49 3.91
C PHE A 505 6.24 14.89 4.46
N VAL A 506 6.95 15.27 5.52
CA VAL A 506 6.91 16.63 6.10
C VAL A 506 7.27 17.69 5.05
N GLU A 507 8.24 17.42 4.19
CA GLU A 507 8.63 18.31 3.07
C GLU A 507 7.47 18.59 2.09
N SER A 508 6.46 17.71 2.03
CA SER A 508 5.28 17.91 1.17
C SER A 508 4.25 18.89 1.75
N ASN A 509 4.39 19.28 3.03
CA ASN A 509 3.41 20.13 3.71
C ASN A 509 3.22 21.49 3.04
N ASP A 510 4.29 22.12 2.53
CA ASP A 510 4.17 23.41 1.85
C ASP A 510 3.33 23.30 0.58
N VAL A 511 3.56 22.24 -0.21
CA VAL A 511 2.76 21.94 -1.41
C VAL A 511 1.32 21.61 -1.03
N ASN A 512 1.10 20.82 0.02
CA ASN A 512 -0.24 20.47 0.50
C ASN A 512 -1.00 21.71 0.99
N ARG A 513 -0.34 22.62 1.72
CA ARG A 513 -0.93 23.91 2.13
C ARG A 513 -1.37 24.71 0.91
N LEU A 514 -0.50 24.84 -0.10
CA LEU A 514 -0.82 25.56 -1.34
C LEU A 514 -1.99 24.89 -2.11
N ARG A 515 -2.05 23.55 -2.14
CA ARG A 515 -3.18 22.82 -2.73
C ARG A 515 -4.49 23.13 -2.01
N CYS A 516 -4.48 23.17 -0.69
CA CYS A 516 -5.64 23.55 0.11
C CYS A 516 -6.05 25.02 -0.13
N ILE A 517 -5.09 25.95 -0.22
CA ILE A 517 -5.40 27.35 -0.54
C ILE A 517 -6.05 27.45 -1.93
N ALA A 518 -5.48 26.75 -2.91
CA ALA A 518 -6.02 26.72 -4.27
C ALA A 518 -7.46 26.18 -4.31
N SER A 519 -7.79 25.17 -3.48
CA SER A 519 -9.17 24.63 -3.43
C SER A 519 -10.16 25.60 -2.80
N ILE A 520 -9.74 26.42 -1.83
CA ILE A 520 -10.59 27.47 -1.24
C ILE A 520 -11.03 28.47 -2.32
N TYR A 521 -10.10 28.99 -3.11
CA TYR A 521 -10.43 29.95 -4.16
C TYR A 521 -11.18 29.31 -5.34
N ALA A 522 -10.84 28.07 -5.69
CA ALA A 522 -11.49 27.37 -6.80
C ALA A 522 -12.93 26.95 -6.49
N ASN A 523 -13.22 26.56 -5.24
CA ASN A 523 -14.53 26.09 -4.83
C ASN A 523 -14.83 26.39 -3.34
N PRO A 524 -15.04 27.66 -2.96
CA PRO A 524 -15.21 28.04 -1.56
C PRO A 524 -16.46 27.42 -0.91
N SER A 525 -17.50 27.15 -1.72
CA SER A 525 -18.74 26.55 -1.21
C SER A 525 -18.56 25.14 -0.65
N MET A 526 -17.51 24.42 -1.08
CA MET A 526 -17.10 23.13 -0.51
C MET A 526 -16.83 23.23 1.00
N TYR A 527 -16.30 24.38 1.44
CA TYR A 527 -16.01 24.67 2.84
C TYR A 527 -17.11 25.50 3.52
N SER A 528 -18.29 25.62 2.90
CA SER A 528 -19.36 26.54 3.34
C SER A 528 -18.90 28.01 3.41
N MET A 529 -17.96 28.41 2.54
CA MET A 529 -17.46 29.78 2.45
C MET A 529 -18.09 30.52 1.26
N ASP A 530 -18.32 31.82 1.42
CA ASP A 530 -18.70 32.75 0.36
C ASP A 530 -18.17 34.16 0.64
N ASN A 531 -18.24 35.07 -0.33
CA ASN A 531 -17.70 36.44 -0.18
C ASN A 531 -18.44 37.27 0.90
N SER A 532 -19.60 36.83 1.39
CA SER A 532 -20.36 37.54 2.43
C SER A 532 -19.92 37.15 3.83
N SER A 533 -19.50 35.90 4.01
CA SER A 533 -19.10 35.30 5.29
C SER A 533 -17.59 35.16 5.44
N SER A 534 -16.85 35.19 4.33
CA SER A 534 -15.41 34.95 4.25
C SER A 534 -14.71 36.07 3.44
N PRO A 535 -14.45 37.25 4.05
CA PRO A 535 -13.77 38.36 3.39
C PRO A 535 -12.41 38.03 2.79
N CYS A 536 -11.75 36.95 3.23
CA CYS A 536 -10.46 36.54 2.68
C CYS A 536 -10.51 36.18 1.19
N LEU A 537 -11.69 35.82 0.67
CA LEU A 537 -11.90 35.44 -0.74
C LEU A 537 -11.82 36.61 -1.72
N ASN A 538 -11.72 37.85 -1.22
CA ASN A 538 -11.68 39.05 -2.05
C ASN A 538 -10.26 39.44 -2.52
N PHE A 539 -9.24 38.63 -2.22
CA PHE A 539 -7.83 38.80 -2.60
C PHE A 539 -7.45 37.77 -3.65
#